data_AF-A0A9E5IVG1-F1
#
_entry.id   AF-A0A9E5IVG1-F1
#
_cell.length_a   1.000
_cell.length_b   1.000
_cell.length_c   1.000
_cell.angle_alpha   90.00
_cell.angle_beta   90.00
_cell.angle_gamma   90.00
#
_symmetry.space_group_name_H-M   'P 1'
#
loop_
_entity.id
_entity.type
_entity.pdbx_description
1 polymer ?
#
loop_
_entity_poly.entity_id
_entity_poly.type
_entity_poly.pdbx_seq_one_letter_code
_entity_poly.pdbx_strand_id
1 'polypeptide(L)'
;PVGIIANNGILFSESALKGAHFIELCCQRKVPLVFLQNITGFMVGRKYESEGIARNGAKMVTAVATAKVPKFTIIIGGSFGAGNYGMCGRAFGPRFLWMWPNARICVMGGEQAAGVLATVKRDGIEARGGAWSAEEEAAFKQPILDQFGHQSHPYYASARLWDDGVIDPADTRRVLALGLSASLNAPIEDTKFGIFRM
;
A
#
# COMPACT_ATOMS: atom_id res chain seq x y z
N PRO A 1 -4.41 20.41 -12.87
CA PRO A 1 -3.05 19.95 -12.48
C PRO A 1 -3.17 18.77 -11.49
N VAL A 2 -2.16 17.91 -11.40
CA VAL A 2 -2.13 16.80 -10.43
C VAL A 2 -0.71 16.59 -9.90
N GLY A 3 -0.58 16.17 -8.64
CA GLY A 3 0.66 15.70 -8.04
C GLY A 3 0.67 14.17 -7.99
N ILE A 4 1.61 13.53 -8.69
CA ILE A 4 1.65 12.07 -8.80
C ILE A 4 2.70 11.49 -7.85
N ILE A 5 2.31 10.48 -7.08
CA ILE A 5 3.20 9.66 -6.24
C ILE A 5 3.06 8.22 -6.72
N ALA A 6 4.12 7.68 -7.32
CA ALA A 6 4.14 6.35 -7.90
C ALA A 6 5.28 5.52 -7.32
N ASN A 7 4.99 4.27 -6.96
CA ASN A 7 6.04 3.34 -6.51
C ASN A 7 6.91 2.90 -7.68
N ASN A 8 8.21 2.76 -7.42
CA ASN A 8 9.18 2.19 -8.34
C ASN A 8 10.15 1.26 -7.59
N GLY A 9 9.59 0.36 -6.79
CA GLY A 9 10.31 -0.52 -5.87
C GLY A 9 9.91 -0.35 -4.41
N ILE A 10 10.75 -0.89 -3.53
CA ILE A 10 10.58 -0.88 -2.07
C ILE A 10 10.73 0.55 -1.53
N LEU A 11 10.00 0.89 -0.46
CA LEU A 11 10.14 2.19 0.20
C LEU A 11 11.31 2.22 1.17
N PHE A 12 12.18 3.22 1.00
CA PHE A 12 13.24 3.58 1.95
C PHE A 12 12.86 4.83 2.74
N SER A 13 13.66 5.18 3.75
CA SER A 13 13.52 6.41 4.53
C SER A 13 13.43 7.65 3.63
N GLU A 14 14.32 7.74 2.64
CA GLU A 14 14.42 8.81 1.66
C GLU A 14 13.15 8.88 0.80
N SER A 15 12.60 7.73 0.43
CA SER A 15 11.34 7.65 -0.31
C SER A 15 10.19 8.24 0.48
N ALA A 16 10.10 7.92 1.77
CA ALA A 16 9.04 8.41 2.65
C ALA A 16 9.19 9.92 2.94
N LEU A 17 10.41 10.39 3.18
CA LEU A 17 10.70 11.83 3.37
C LEU A 17 10.38 12.63 2.10
N LYS A 18 10.79 12.13 0.93
CA LYS A 18 10.44 12.71 -0.38
C LYS A 18 8.92 12.77 -0.56
N GLY A 19 8.21 11.68 -0.24
CA GLY A 19 6.76 11.60 -0.35
C GLY A 19 6.04 12.61 0.55
N ALA A 20 6.44 12.68 1.84
CA ALA A 20 5.87 13.63 2.79
C ALA A 20 6.05 15.08 2.32
N HIS A 21 7.27 15.48 1.96
CA HIS A 21 7.55 16.83 1.48
C HIS A 21 6.77 17.15 0.19
N PHE A 22 6.66 16.20 -0.74
CA PHE A 22 5.90 16.41 -1.97
C PHE A 22 4.39 16.61 -1.69
N ILE A 23 3.83 15.89 -0.71
CA ILE A 23 2.44 16.08 -0.27
C ILE A 23 2.26 17.47 0.33
N GLU A 24 3.20 17.95 1.16
CA GLU A 24 3.16 19.31 1.71
C GLU A 24 3.07 20.38 0.61
N LEU A 25 3.89 20.25 -0.44
CA LEU A 25 3.85 21.17 -1.59
C LEU A 25 2.52 21.12 -2.34
N CYS A 26 1.96 19.92 -2.56
CA CYS A 26 0.66 19.78 -3.22
C CYS A 26 -0.47 20.37 -2.37
N CYS A 27 -0.46 20.11 -1.06
CA CYS A 27 -1.42 20.65 -0.11
C CYS A 27 -1.36 22.19 -0.05
N GLN A 28 -0.16 22.78 0.03
CA GLN A 28 0.04 24.23 0.03
C GLN A 28 -0.52 24.88 -1.25
N ARG A 29 -0.37 24.20 -2.40
CA ARG A 29 -0.80 24.71 -3.72
C ARG A 29 -2.21 24.28 -4.11
N LYS A 30 -2.94 23.58 -3.23
CA LYS A 30 -4.27 23.01 -3.51
C LYS A 30 -4.32 22.10 -4.75
N VAL A 31 -3.26 21.33 -4.98
CA VAL A 31 -3.13 20.40 -6.11
C VAL A 31 -3.63 19.01 -5.70
N PRO A 32 -4.60 18.41 -6.43
CA PRO A 32 -5.04 17.03 -6.19
C PRO A 32 -3.89 16.02 -6.28
N LEU A 33 -3.94 14.99 -5.43
CA LEU A 33 -2.94 13.94 -5.36
C LEU A 33 -3.43 12.66 -6.05
N VAL A 34 -2.54 12.01 -6.80
CA VAL A 34 -2.79 10.74 -7.47
C VAL A 34 -1.72 9.74 -7.04
N PHE A 35 -2.14 8.65 -6.42
CA PHE A 35 -1.29 7.58 -5.94
C PHE A 35 -1.36 6.38 -6.87
N LEU A 36 -0.21 5.95 -7.41
CA LEU A 36 -0.08 4.73 -8.21
C LEU A 36 0.62 3.66 -7.38
N GLN A 37 -0.16 2.72 -6.83
CA GLN A 37 0.35 1.70 -5.93
C GLN A 37 0.91 0.50 -6.69
N ASN A 38 2.21 0.28 -6.48
CA ASN A 38 2.88 -0.99 -6.77
C ASN A 38 3.96 -1.22 -5.71
N ILE A 39 3.50 -1.55 -4.50
CA ILE A 39 4.32 -1.57 -3.30
C ILE A 39 4.26 -2.93 -2.59
N THR A 40 5.45 -3.46 -2.31
CA THR A 40 5.67 -4.70 -1.55
C THR A 40 5.91 -4.43 -0.06
N GLY A 41 6.35 -3.23 0.30
CA GLY A 41 6.56 -2.82 1.68
C GLY A 41 7.72 -1.82 1.85
N PHE A 42 8.15 -1.66 3.09
CA PHE A 42 9.34 -0.90 3.45
C PHE A 42 10.56 -1.82 3.52
N MET A 43 11.76 -1.24 3.37
CA MET A 43 13.00 -1.98 3.53
C MET A 43 13.15 -2.48 4.97
N VAL A 44 13.47 -3.76 5.15
CA VAL A 44 13.71 -4.38 6.45
C VAL A 44 15.19 -4.54 6.74
N GLY A 45 15.59 -4.44 8.00
CA GLY A 45 16.95 -4.74 8.45
C GLY A 45 17.41 -3.84 9.60
N ARG A 46 18.30 -4.36 10.45
CA ARG A 46 18.76 -3.66 11.67
C ARG A 46 19.24 -2.23 11.42
N LYS A 47 20.00 -2.03 10.34
CA LYS A 47 20.50 -0.72 9.92
C LYS A 47 19.35 0.26 9.64
N TYR A 48 18.39 -0.13 8.81
CA TYR A 48 17.25 0.71 8.42
C TYR A 48 16.33 1.04 9.60
N GLU A 49 16.13 0.07 10.50
CA GLU A 49 15.39 0.30 11.75
C GLU A 49 16.10 1.34 12.63
N SER A 50 17.43 1.20 12.82
CA SER A 50 18.21 2.14 13.62
C SER A 50 18.30 3.55 13.01
N GLU A 51 18.26 3.65 11.68
CA GLU A 51 18.20 4.92 10.95
C GLU A 51 16.80 5.58 11.02
N GLY A 52 15.81 4.85 11.55
CA GLY A 52 14.48 5.36 11.83
C GLY A 52 13.51 5.26 10.65
N ILE A 53 13.58 4.19 9.87
CA ILE A 53 12.63 3.95 8.77
C ILE A 53 11.17 4.02 9.26
N ALA A 54 10.89 3.55 10.47
CA ALA A 54 9.56 3.65 11.09
C ALA A 54 9.09 5.10 11.26
N ARG A 55 9.92 6.00 11.82
CA ARG A 55 9.55 7.42 11.97
C ARG A 55 9.45 8.14 10.63
N ASN A 56 10.28 7.77 9.65
CA ASN A 56 10.25 8.37 8.32
C ASN A 56 9.01 7.93 7.53
N GLY A 57 8.66 6.64 7.60
CA GLY A 57 7.38 6.13 7.09
C GLY A 57 6.18 6.80 7.76
N ALA A 58 6.24 7.00 9.09
CA ALA A 58 5.19 7.69 9.83
C ALA A 58 4.98 9.14 9.35
N LYS A 59 6.03 9.87 8.97
CA LYS A 59 5.89 11.21 8.38
C LYS A 59 5.05 11.17 7.09
N MET A 60 5.32 10.21 6.20
CA MET A 60 4.54 10.04 4.97
C MET A 60 3.07 9.70 5.27
N VAL A 61 2.82 8.80 6.22
CA VAL A 61 1.46 8.43 6.64
C VAL A 61 0.72 9.62 7.25
N THR A 62 1.36 10.42 8.10
CA THR A 62 0.79 11.67 8.64
C THR A 62 0.40 12.60 7.50
N ALA A 63 1.30 12.83 6.53
CA ALA A 63 1.03 13.70 5.40
C ALA A 63 -0.17 13.24 4.57
N VAL A 64 -0.26 11.94 4.26
CA VAL A 64 -1.39 11.35 3.53
C VAL A 64 -2.71 11.46 4.30
N ALA A 65 -2.68 11.17 5.61
CA ALA A 65 -3.86 11.17 6.46
C ALA A 65 -4.47 12.57 6.59
N THR A 66 -3.64 13.59 6.73
CA THR A 66 -4.10 14.95 7.01
C THR A 66 -4.36 15.77 5.74
N ALA A 67 -3.81 15.36 4.60
CA ALA A 67 -4.01 16.05 3.32
C ALA A 67 -5.50 16.21 2.98
N LYS A 68 -5.92 17.46 2.77
CA LYS A 68 -7.30 17.87 2.47
C LYS A 68 -7.59 18.11 1.00
N VAL A 69 -6.56 18.15 0.15
CA VAL A 69 -6.72 18.11 -1.31
C VAL A 69 -7.40 16.81 -1.75
N PRO A 70 -8.13 16.78 -2.88
CA PRO A 70 -8.68 15.53 -3.40
C PRO A 70 -7.55 14.50 -3.64
N LYS A 71 -7.74 13.29 -3.11
CA LYS A 71 -6.80 12.16 -3.25
C LYS A 71 -7.46 11.08 -4.11
N PHE A 72 -6.71 10.51 -5.04
CA PHE A 72 -7.15 9.41 -5.89
C PHE A 72 -6.10 8.31 -5.85
N THR A 73 -6.54 7.06 -5.78
CA THR A 73 -5.62 5.92 -5.69
C THR A 73 -5.93 4.94 -6.81
N ILE A 74 -4.90 4.47 -7.50
CA ILE A 74 -4.98 3.35 -8.46
C ILE A 74 -3.96 2.30 -8.04
N ILE A 75 -4.44 1.09 -7.75
CA ILE A 75 -3.56 -0.05 -7.51
C ILE A 75 -3.21 -0.67 -8.86
N ILE A 76 -1.99 -0.43 -9.31
CA ILE A 76 -1.48 -0.86 -10.63
C ILE A 76 -0.65 -2.16 -10.53
N GLY A 77 -0.30 -2.60 -9.32
CA GLY A 77 0.44 -3.83 -9.05
C GLY A 77 0.19 -4.34 -7.64
N GLY A 78 1.22 -4.41 -6.81
CA GLY A 78 1.09 -4.82 -5.40
C GLY A 78 0.55 -3.72 -4.48
N SER A 79 -0.25 -4.10 -3.49
CA SER A 79 -0.64 -3.24 -2.36
C SER A 79 -0.56 -4.05 -1.08
N PHE A 80 0.63 -3.99 -0.45
CA PHE A 80 0.95 -4.84 0.70
C PHE A 80 1.37 -4.05 1.94
N GLY A 81 0.87 -4.49 3.09
CA GLY A 81 1.29 -4.05 4.42
C GLY A 81 1.33 -2.54 4.61
N ALA A 82 2.37 -2.04 5.29
CA ALA A 82 2.53 -0.62 5.57
C ALA A 82 2.67 0.26 4.31
N GLY A 83 3.04 -0.33 3.17
CA GLY A 83 3.07 0.35 1.88
C GLY A 83 1.69 0.84 1.43
N ASN A 84 0.64 0.05 1.69
CA ASN A 84 -0.75 0.45 1.44
C ASN A 84 -1.10 1.75 2.18
N TYR A 85 -0.63 1.89 3.43
CA TYR A 85 -0.92 3.04 4.26
C TYR A 85 -0.24 4.30 3.74
N GLY A 86 1.08 4.22 3.51
CA GLY A 86 1.87 5.34 2.99
C GLY A 86 1.44 5.81 1.60
N MET A 87 0.78 4.95 0.82
CA MET A 87 0.34 5.26 -0.55
C MET A 87 -1.16 5.56 -0.66
N CYS A 88 -1.82 5.99 0.41
CA CYS A 88 -3.24 6.36 0.43
C CYS A 88 -4.19 5.20 0.07
N GLY A 89 -4.07 4.07 0.77
CA GLY A 89 -5.03 2.98 0.72
C GLY A 89 -6.43 3.37 1.24
N ARG A 90 -7.37 2.41 1.21
CA ARG A 90 -8.80 2.65 1.49
C ARG A 90 -9.07 3.38 2.81
N ALA A 91 -8.31 3.06 3.85
CA ALA A 91 -8.45 3.67 5.18
C ALA A 91 -8.11 5.18 5.23
N PHE A 92 -7.45 5.73 4.21
CA PHE A 92 -7.00 7.13 4.17
C PHE A 92 -7.94 8.06 3.39
N GLY A 93 -9.13 7.55 3.04
CA GLY A 93 -10.22 8.31 2.42
C GLY A 93 -9.85 8.98 1.09
N PRO A 94 -9.26 8.28 0.11
CA PRO A 94 -9.25 8.81 -1.26
C PRO A 94 -10.69 8.98 -1.75
N ARG A 95 -10.93 9.97 -2.62
CA ARG A 95 -12.24 10.22 -3.22
C ARG A 95 -12.70 9.02 -4.05
N PHE A 96 -11.74 8.39 -4.74
CA PHE A 96 -11.91 7.12 -5.40
C PHE A 96 -10.63 6.30 -5.30
N LEU A 97 -10.79 4.99 -5.15
CA LEU A 97 -9.74 3.99 -5.19
C LEU A 97 -10.12 2.94 -6.23
N TRP A 98 -9.29 2.75 -7.26
CA TRP A 98 -9.51 1.71 -8.28
C TRP A 98 -8.40 0.67 -8.25
N MET A 99 -8.69 -0.49 -8.84
CA MET A 99 -7.70 -1.55 -9.05
C MET A 99 -7.56 -1.90 -10.53
N TRP A 100 -6.34 -2.19 -10.97
CA TRP A 100 -6.12 -2.87 -12.24
C TRP A 100 -6.38 -4.38 -12.11
N PRO A 101 -6.66 -5.11 -13.21
CA PRO A 101 -6.98 -6.54 -13.16
C PRO A 101 -5.79 -7.42 -12.73
N ASN A 102 -4.56 -6.94 -12.94
CA ASN A 102 -3.34 -7.62 -12.51
C ASN A 102 -2.97 -7.33 -11.05
N ALA A 103 -3.65 -6.39 -10.38
CA ALA A 103 -3.27 -5.94 -9.05
C ALA A 103 -3.48 -7.03 -7.99
N ARG A 104 -2.76 -6.93 -6.88
CA ARG A 104 -2.94 -7.80 -5.70
C ARG A 104 -2.91 -6.97 -4.43
N ILE A 105 -3.86 -7.22 -3.52
CA ILE A 105 -3.95 -6.52 -2.24
C ILE A 105 -4.00 -7.52 -1.08
N CYS A 106 -3.13 -7.37 -0.09
CA CYS A 106 -3.16 -8.20 1.11
C CYS A 106 -2.34 -7.57 2.24
N VAL A 107 -2.37 -8.17 3.44
CA VAL A 107 -1.52 -7.75 4.56
C VAL A 107 -0.03 -7.91 4.25
N MET A 108 0.35 -8.94 3.49
CA MET A 108 1.69 -9.19 2.97
C MET A 108 1.62 -10.11 1.74
N GLY A 109 2.75 -10.36 1.07
CA GLY A 109 2.79 -11.32 -0.04
C GLY A 109 2.53 -12.76 0.43
N GLY A 110 1.85 -13.57 -0.38
CA GLY A 110 1.53 -14.97 -0.03
C GLY A 110 2.77 -15.80 0.31
N GLU A 111 3.82 -15.69 -0.52
CA GLU A 111 5.13 -16.34 -0.27
C GLU A 111 5.78 -15.89 1.04
N GLN A 112 5.65 -14.60 1.37
CA GLN A 112 6.19 -14.06 2.62
C GLN A 112 5.43 -14.62 3.83
N ALA A 113 4.09 -14.66 3.77
CA ALA A 113 3.27 -15.23 4.83
C ALA A 113 3.55 -16.72 5.03
N ALA A 114 3.56 -17.49 3.95
CA ALA A 114 3.84 -18.91 3.97
C ALA A 114 5.26 -19.21 4.49
N GLY A 115 6.25 -18.43 4.07
CA GLY A 115 7.63 -18.52 4.54
C GLY A 115 7.77 -18.26 6.05
N VAL A 116 7.22 -17.15 6.55
CA VAL A 116 7.31 -16.79 7.98
C VAL A 116 6.61 -17.84 8.85
N LEU A 117 5.41 -18.27 8.47
CA LEU A 117 4.67 -19.30 9.22
C LEU A 117 5.40 -20.65 9.20
N ALA A 118 6.03 -21.00 8.09
CA ALA A 118 6.84 -22.22 7.99
C ALA A 118 8.07 -22.15 8.90
N THR A 119 8.81 -21.03 8.93
CA THR A 119 9.96 -20.85 9.82
C THR A 119 9.56 -21.02 11.28
N VAL A 120 8.49 -20.35 11.73
CA VAL A 120 8.01 -20.48 13.12
C VAL A 120 7.61 -21.92 13.47
N LYS A 121 6.98 -22.64 12.53
CA LYS A 121 6.61 -24.04 12.72
C LYS A 121 7.83 -24.96 12.82
N ARG A 122 8.81 -24.75 11.93
CA ARG A 122 10.10 -25.48 11.92
C ARG A 122 10.82 -25.31 13.25
N ASP A 123 11.03 -24.07 13.69
CA ASP A 123 11.70 -23.76 14.94
C ASP A 123 11.02 -24.45 16.14
N GLY A 124 9.69 -24.46 16.17
CA GLY A 124 8.92 -25.13 17.21
C GLY A 124 8.97 -26.68 17.17
N ILE A 125 9.19 -27.29 16.01
CA ILE A 125 9.39 -28.74 15.88
C ILE A 125 10.81 -29.10 16.32
N GLU A 126 11.81 -28.37 15.82
CA GLU A 126 13.23 -28.60 16.10
C GLU A 126 13.56 -28.34 17.58
N ALA A 127 12.94 -27.34 18.21
CA ALA A 127 13.07 -27.10 19.66
C ALA A 127 12.57 -28.26 20.53
N ARG A 128 11.73 -29.15 20.00
CA ARG A 128 11.24 -30.36 20.67
C ARG A 128 11.97 -31.63 20.23
N GLY A 129 13.05 -31.49 19.46
CA GLY A 129 13.85 -32.60 18.95
C GLY A 129 13.23 -33.35 17.77
N GLY A 130 12.18 -32.79 17.15
CA GLY A 130 11.58 -33.36 15.93
C GLY A 130 12.32 -32.94 14.66
N ALA A 131 11.96 -33.57 13.54
CA ALA A 131 12.40 -33.17 12.20
C ALA A 131 11.18 -32.81 11.35
N TRP A 132 11.37 -31.93 10.36
CA TRP A 132 10.31 -31.50 9.45
C TRP A 132 10.83 -31.51 8.00
N SER A 133 10.24 -32.38 7.17
CA SER A 133 10.70 -32.61 5.81
C SER A 133 10.34 -31.45 4.87
N ALA A 134 11.03 -31.36 3.74
CA ALA A 134 10.71 -30.36 2.71
C ALA A 134 9.31 -30.58 2.11
N GLU A 135 8.85 -31.83 2.03
CA GLU A 135 7.51 -32.17 1.53
C GLU A 135 6.43 -31.75 2.52
N GLU A 136 6.65 -31.98 3.82
CA GLU A 136 5.74 -31.53 4.86
C GLU A 136 5.69 -29.99 4.96
N GLU A 137 6.81 -29.33 4.73
CA GLU A 137 6.87 -27.86 4.61
C GLU A 137 6.10 -27.35 3.40
N ALA A 138 6.28 -27.97 2.22
CA ALA A 138 5.55 -27.60 1.02
C ALA A 138 4.04 -27.80 1.19
N ALA A 139 3.62 -28.96 1.72
CA ALA A 139 2.22 -29.25 2.00
C ALA A 139 1.60 -28.28 3.04
N PHE A 140 2.40 -27.79 3.99
CA PHE A 140 1.96 -26.77 4.94
C PHE A 140 1.83 -25.38 4.31
N LYS A 141 2.74 -25.01 3.40
CA LYS A 141 2.71 -23.70 2.72
C LYS A 141 1.58 -23.61 1.70
N GLN A 142 1.28 -24.69 0.97
CA GLN A 142 0.30 -24.68 -0.11
C GLN A 142 -1.07 -24.06 0.25
N PRO A 143 -1.76 -24.47 1.33
CA PRO A 143 -3.05 -23.87 1.68
C PRO A 143 -2.95 -22.36 2.01
N ILE A 144 -1.81 -21.89 2.52
CA ILE A 144 -1.56 -20.47 2.79
C ILE A 144 -1.40 -19.71 1.46
N LEU A 145 -0.64 -20.27 0.52
CA LEU A 145 -0.47 -19.72 -0.81
C LEU A 145 -1.80 -19.62 -1.55
N ASP A 146 -2.62 -20.68 -1.50
CA ASP A 146 -3.94 -20.70 -2.11
C ASP A 146 -4.88 -19.67 -1.49
N GLN A 147 -4.89 -19.57 -0.14
CA GLN A 147 -5.68 -18.57 0.57
C GLN A 147 -5.28 -17.15 0.14
N PHE A 148 -3.99 -16.83 0.15
CA PHE A 148 -3.51 -15.51 -0.24
C PHE A 148 -3.75 -15.24 -1.72
N GLY A 149 -3.57 -16.23 -2.59
CA GLY A 149 -3.86 -16.12 -4.02
C GLY A 149 -5.33 -15.78 -4.29
N HIS A 150 -6.24 -16.42 -3.57
CA HIS A 150 -7.68 -16.15 -3.67
C HIS A 150 -8.06 -14.78 -3.09
N GLN A 151 -7.67 -14.50 -1.84
CA GLN A 151 -8.12 -13.31 -1.11
C GLN A 151 -7.44 -12.01 -1.58
N SER A 152 -6.31 -12.11 -2.29
CA SER A 152 -5.64 -10.94 -2.86
C SER A 152 -6.09 -10.56 -4.27
N HIS A 153 -6.96 -11.35 -4.89
CA HIS A 153 -7.45 -11.11 -6.25
C HIS A 153 -8.33 -9.85 -6.31
N PRO A 154 -8.26 -9.02 -7.38
CA PRO A 154 -9.07 -7.80 -7.50
C PRO A 154 -10.57 -8.05 -7.37
N TYR A 155 -11.08 -9.15 -7.92
CA TYR A 155 -12.49 -9.52 -7.75
C TYR A 155 -12.89 -9.83 -6.31
N TYR A 156 -11.97 -10.38 -5.51
CA TYR A 156 -12.23 -10.61 -4.09
C TYR A 156 -12.38 -9.28 -3.33
N ALA A 157 -11.50 -8.33 -3.65
CA ALA A 157 -11.48 -6.99 -3.06
C ALA A 157 -12.71 -6.15 -3.49
N SER A 158 -13.00 -6.13 -4.78
CA SER A 158 -14.08 -5.32 -5.36
C SER A 158 -15.46 -5.83 -4.93
N ALA A 159 -15.63 -7.15 -4.78
CA ALA A 159 -16.83 -7.75 -4.20
C ALA A 159 -17.09 -7.33 -2.74
N ARG A 160 -16.11 -6.72 -2.07
CA ARG A 160 -16.16 -6.25 -0.67
C ARG A 160 -15.99 -4.73 -0.54
N LEU A 161 -16.04 -4.00 -1.65
CA LEU A 161 -15.91 -2.53 -1.69
C LEU A 161 -14.62 -2.00 -1.06
N TRP A 162 -13.54 -2.79 -1.11
CA TRP A 162 -12.21 -2.33 -0.73
C TRP A 162 -11.67 -1.30 -1.75
N ASP A 163 -12.16 -1.41 -2.97
CA ASP A 163 -12.03 -0.48 -4.09
C ASP A 163 -13.42 -0.09 -4.61
N ASP A 164 -13.45 0.94 -5.45
CA ASP A 164 -14.62 1.47 -6.13
C ASP A 164 -14.76 0.91 -7.56
N GLY A 165 -14.00 -0.13 -7.90
CA GLY A 165 -14.08 -0.84 -9.16
C GLY A 165 -12.74 -1.31 -9.69
N VAL A 166 -12.77 -2.47 -10.36
CA VAL A 166 -11.69 -2.93 -11.24
C VAL A 166 -11.87 -2.28 -12.62
N ILE A 167 -10.83 -1.62 -13.12
CA ILE A 167 -10.85 -0.86 -14.38
C ILE A 167 -9.88 -1.45 -15.39
N ASP A 168 -10.15 -1.26 -16.68
CA ASP A 168 -9.15 -1.48 -17.74
C ASP A 168 -7.97 -0.51 -17.54
N PRO A 169 -6.70 -0.97 -17.54
CA PRO A 169 -5.54 -0.09 -17.50
C PRO A 169 -5.58 1.04 -18.54
N ALA A 170 -6.10 0.79 -19.75
CA ALA A 170 -6.26 1.77 -20.81
C ALA A 170 -7.24 2.91 -20.44
N ASP A 171 -8.19 2.63 -19.56
CA ASP A 171 -9.21 3.58 -19.09
C ASP A 171 -8.75 4.48 -17.94
N THR A 172 -7.58 4.21 -17.35
CA THR A 172 -7.06 4.93 -16.17
C THR A 172 -7.15 6.45 -16.33
N ARG A 173 -6.76 6.98 -17.50
CA ARG A 173 -6.83 8.43 -17.78
C ARG A 173 -8.27 8.94 -17.77
N ARG A 174 -9.20 8.21 -18.39
CA ARG A 174 -10.61 8.60 -18.51
C ARG A 174 -11.29 8.63 -17.15
N VAL A 175 -11.14 7.56 -16.36
CA VAL A 175 -11.77 7.49 -15.02
C VAL A 175 -11.19 8.52 -14.07
N LEU A 176 -9.88 8.77 -14.14
CA LEU A 176 -9.23 9.80 -13.33
C LEU A 176 -9.70 11.20 -13.70
N ALA A 177 -9.84 11.51 -15.01
CA ALA A 177 -10.35 12.79 -15.47
C ALA A 177 -11.78 13.05 -14.97
N LEU A 178 -12.65 12.04 -15.03
CA LEU A 178 -14.03 12.12 -14.53
C LEU A 178 -14.06 12.29 -13.01
N GLY A 179 -13.27 11.50 -12.27
CA GLY A 179 -13.17 11.60 -10.81
C GLY A 179 -12.64 12.96 -10.35
N LEU A 180 -11.64 13.51 -11.04
CA LEU A 180 -11.12 14.85 -10.80
C LEU A 180 -12.22 15.90 -11.02
N SER A 181 -12.88 15.87 -12.17
CA SER A 181 -13.97 16.81 -12.49
C SER A 181 -15.10 16.74 -11.44
N ALA A 182 -15.52 15.54 -11.06
CA ALA A 182 -16.53 15.35 -10.03
C ALA A 182 -16.09 15.93 -8.66
N SER A 183 -14.82 15.74 -8.28
CA SER A 183 -14.31 16.21 -6.98
C SER A 183 -14.29 17.73 -6.82
N LEU A 184 -14.29 18.48 -7.94
CA LEU A 184 -14.24 19.94 -7.96
C LEU A 184 -15.60 20.61 -7.70
N ASN A 185 -16.67 19.83 -7.54
CA ASN A 185 -17.95 20.34 -7.05
C ASN A 185 -17.90 20.71 -5.55
N ALA A 186 -16.89 20.19 -4.82
CA ALA A 186 -16.62 20.57 -3.43
C ALA A 186 -15.40 21.52 -3.37
N PRO A 187 -15.40 22.54 -2.48
CA PRO A 187 -14.24 23.40 -2.31
C PRO A 187 -13.03 22.62 -1.80
N ILE A 188 -11.83 23.03 -2.23
CA ILE A 188 -10.58 22.46 -1.72
C ILE A 188 -10.21 23.14 -0.40
N GLU A 189 -10.41 22.40 0.69
CA GLU A 189 -10.08 22.79 2.07
C GLU A 189 -8.57 23.02 2.26
N ASP A 190 -8.23 23.90 3.21
CA ASP A 190 -6.85 24.07 3.65
C ASP A 190 -6.40 22.88 4.49
N THR A 191 -5.17 22.42 4.26
CA THR A 191 -4.60 21.29 4.99
C THR A 191 -3.95 21.76 6.28
N LYS A 192 -4.31 21.14 7.40
CA LYS A 192 -3.59 21.25 8.68
C LYS A 192 -2.95 19.90 9.00
N PHE A 193 -1.62 19.84 8.97
CA PHE A 193 -0.89 18.62 9.28
C PHE A 193 -0.91 18.33 10.79
N GLY A 194 -0.87 17.05 11.12
CA GLY A 194 -0.61 16.59 12.48
C GLY A 194 0.87 16.74 12.84
N ILE A 195 1.26 16.25 14.02
CA ILE A 195 2.65 16.32 14.47
C ILE A 195 3.51 15.37 13.61
N PHE A 196 4.55 15.92 12.98
CA PHE A 196 5.59 15.13 12.34
C PHE A 196 6.63 14.68 13.38
N ARG A 197 6.88 13.37 13.47
CA ARG A 197 7.95 12.80 14.29
C ARG A 197 9.29 12.96 13.57
N MET A 198 10.10 13.94 13.97
CA MET A 198 11.39 14.26 13.33
C MET A 198 12.46 13.18 13.52
#